data_AF-J9AFL4-F1
#
_entry.id   AF-J9AFL4-F1
#
_cell.length_a   1.000
_cell.length_b   1.000
_cell.length_c   1.000
_cell.angle_alpha   90.00
_cell.angle_beta   90.00
_cell.angle_gamma   90.00
#
_symmetry.space_group_name_H-M   'P 1'
#
loop_
_entity.id
_entity.type
_entity.pdbx_description
1 polymer ?
#
loop_
_entity_poly.entity_id
_entity_poly.type
_entity_poly.pdbx_seq_one_letter_code
_entity_poly.pdbx_strand_id
1 'polypeptide(L)'
;MFKEPACVIALKFISGKHSLLLRCEEEETEEQRYVRLASQSLQYLHWFCTQSLSEEQRNRIIDFFNNRSYRRLLTSSSQIVSATMILANRVASLLNGWEVILNSALPTTALAHLDSVDRNVGRASALLILEMTKANVLFAVLDIDNAVVNRVISLIKRKKKCEEEETEEQRYVRLASQSLQYLHWFCTQSLSEEQRNRIIDFFNNRSYRRLLTSSSQVISYLK
;
A
#
# COMPACT_ATOMS: atom_id res chain seq x y z
N MET A 1 5.89 13.22 -29.97
CA MET A 1 5.54 14.35 -29.09
C MET A 1 4.03 14.34 -28.81
N PHE A 2 3.56 13.45 -27.90
CA PHE A 2 2.14 13.30 -27.51
C PHE A 2 1.95 12.99 -26.01
N LYS A 3 3.04 12.93 -25.23
CA LYS A 3 3.03 12.41 -23.86
C LYS A 3 2.30 13.32 -22.87
N GLU A 4 2.38 14.63 -23.07
CA GLU A 4 1.82 15.60 -22.14
C GLU A 4 0.29 15.73 -22.23
N PRO A 5 -0.33 15.81 -23.42
CA PRO A 5 -1.79 15.72 -23.55
C PRO A 5 -2.34 14.42 -22.94
N ALA A 6 -1.66 13.30 -23.15
CA ALA A 6 -2.07 12.00 -22.62
C ALA A 6 -2.01 11.93 -21.08
N CYS A 7 -0.99 12.53 -20.45
CA CYS A 7 -0.92 12.66 -18.99
C CYS A 7 -2.11 13.47 -18.44
N VAL A 8 -2.43 14.60 -19.05
CA VAL A 8 -3.57 15.45 -18.65
C VAL A 8 -4.90 14.69 -18.78
N ILE A 9 -5.08 13.95 -19.87
CA ILE A 9 -6.27 13.12 -20.08
C ILE A 9 -6.36 12.01 -19.03
N ALA A 10 -5.26 11.30 -18.76
CA ALA A 10 -5.23 10.24 -17.75
C ALA A 10 -5.59 10.77 -16.35
N LEU A 11 -5.04 11.93 -15.97
CA LEU A 11 -5.39 12.60 -14.70
C LEU A 11 -6.87 13.01 -14.64
N LYS A 12 -7.46 13.46 -15.76
CA LYS A 12 -8.89 13.77 -15.83
C LYS A 12 -9.78 12.52 -15.67
N PHE A 13 -9.37 11.38 -16.22
CA PHE A 13 -10.12 10.13 -16.05
C PHE A 13 -10.09 9.63 -14.60
N ILE A 14 -8.91 9.54 -13.98
CA ILE A 14 -8.81 9.02 -12.61
C ILE A 14 -9.45 9.97 -11.58
N SER A 15 -9.50 11.28 -11.86
CA SER A 15 -10.21 12.27 -11.03
C SER A 15 -11.72 12.32 -11.26
N GLY A 16 -12.25 11.56 -12.23
CA GLY A 16 -13.68 11.56 -12.53
C GLY A 16 -14.18 12.79 -13.28
N LYS A 17 -13.27 13.61 -13.86
CA LYS A 17 -13.59 14.93 -14.44
C LYS A 17 -13.68 14.93 -15.97
N HIS A 18 -13.37 13.81 -16.62
CA HIS A 18 -13.39 13.73 -18.09
C HIS A 18 -14.82 13.62 -18.62
N SER A 19 -15.17 14.38 -19.66
CA SER A 19 -16.53 14.42 -20.24
C SER A 19 -17.01 13.05 -20.74
N LEU A 20 -16.11 12.23 -21.29
CA LEU A 20 -16.41 10.86 -21.72
C LEU A 20 -16.94 9.95 -20.59
N LEU A 21 -16.76 10.30 -19.31
CA LEU A 21 -17.34 9.51 -18.22
C LEU A 21 -18.87 9.66 -18.16
N LEU A 22 -19.40 10.82 -18.56
CA LEU A 22 -20.82 11.17 -18.51
C LEU A 22 -21.57 10.81 -19.80
N ARG A 23 -20.89 10.19 -20.77
CA ARG A 23 -21.51 9.86 -22.06
C ARG A 23 -22.36 8.61 -21.87
N CYS A 24 -23.69 8.73 -21.91
CA CYS A 24 -24.58 7.56 -21.86
C CYS A 24 -24.43 6.71 -23.13
N GLU A 25 -23.66 5.64 -23.05
CA GLU A 25 -23.63 4.57 -24.05
C GLU A 25 -24.48 3.40 -23.51
N GLU A 26 -25.39 2.86 -24.33
CA GLU A 26 -26.43 1.92 -23.91
C GLU A 26 -25.89 0.56 -23.40
N GLU A 27 -24.66 0.19 -23.77
CA GLU A 27 -24.05 -1.11 -23.44
C GLU A 27 -23.20 -1.10 -22.15
N GLU A 28 -22.76 0.06 -21.67
CA GLU A 28 -21.83 0.17 -20.52
C GLU A 28 -22.37 1.14 -19.47
N THR A 29 -22.51 0.67 -18.22
CA THR A 29 -22.86 1.54 -17.08
C THR A 29 -21.76 2.58 -16.83
N GLU A 30 -22.11 3.73 -16.24
CA GLU A 30 -21.13 4.77 -15.91
C GLU A 30 -19.99 4.26 -15.01
N GLU A 31 -20.28 3.34 -14.08
CA GLU A 31 -19.27 2.79 -13.17
C GLU A 31 -18.35 1.81 -13.90
N GLN A 32 -18.87 0.94 -14.78
CA GLN A 32 -18.03 0.09 -15.63
C GLN A 32 -17.08 0.93 -16.50
N ARG A 33 -17.63 1.99 -17.11
CA ARG A 33 -16.85 2.95 -17.90
C ARG A 33 -15.76 3.63 -17.09
N TYR A 34 -16.11 4.10 -15.88
CA TYR A 34 -15.15 4.71 -14.97
C TYR A 34 -14.04 3.73 -14.60
N VAL A 35 -14.36 2.51 -14.16
CA VAL A 35 -13.37 1.50 -13.77
C VAL A 35 -12.44 1.18 -14.94
N ARG A 36 -12.98 0.99 -16.15
CA ARG A 36 -12.18 0.71 -17.35
C ARG A 36 -11.21 1.85 -17.68
N LEU A 37 -11.72 3.08 -17.79
CA LEU A 37 -10.92 4.25 -18.17
C LEU A 37 -9.93 4.65 -17.07
N ALA A 38 -10.32 4.56 -15.80
CA ALA A 38 -9.44 4.80 -14.67
C ALA A 38 -8.32 3.76 -14.60
N SER A 39 -8.62 2.47 -14.81
CA SER A 39 -7.59 1.42 -14.83
C SER A 39 -6.55 1.65 -15.92
N GLN A 40 -7.00 1.95 -17.15
CA GLN A 40 -6.09 2.25 -18.26
C GLN A 40 -5.24 3.50 -17.97
N SER A 41 -5.85 4.53 -17.39
CA SER A 41 -5.17 5.77 -17.03
C SER A 41 -4.15 5.58 -15.91
N LEU A 42 -4.45 4.77 -14.90
CA LEU A 42 -3.51 4.43 -13.82
C LEU A 42 -2.32 3.65 -14.35
N GLN A 43 -2.55 2.67 -15.24
CA GLN A 43 -1.46 1.93 -15.90
C GLN A 43 -0.58 2.84 -16.76
N TYR A 44 -1.22 3.73 -17.53
CA TYR A 44 -0.50 4.72 -18.33
C TYR A 44 0.36 5.63 -17.44
N LEU A 45 -0.21 6.17 -16.35
CA LEU A 45 0.52 7.05 -15.44
C LEU A 45 1.66 6.33 -14.71
N HIS A 46 1.46 5.06 -14.34
CA HIS A 46 2.52 4.24 -13.76
C HIS A 46 3.70 4.11 -14.73
N TRP A 47 3.43 3.72 -15.98
CA TRP A 47 4.44 3.68 -17.04
C TRP A 47 5.06 5.07 -17.28
N PHE A 48 4.25 6.12 -17.30
CA PHE A 48 4.71 7.49 -17.56
C PHE A 48 5.71 7.95 -16.49
N CYS A 49 5.48 7.60 -15.22
CA CYS A 49 6.41 7.86 -14.12
C CYS A 49 7.71 7.01 -14.18
N THR A 50 7.84 6.06 -15.12
CA THR A 50 9.12 5.38 -15.38
C THR A 50 10.03 6.15 -16.33
N GLN A 51 9.49 7.14 -17.02
CA GLN A 51 10.20 7.94 -18.00
C GLN A 51 10.83 9.17 -17.34
N SER A 52 11.75 9.84 -18.04
CA SER A 52 12.21 11.17 -17.63
C SER A 52 11.06 12.17 -17.73
N LEU A 53 10.60 12.68 -16.58
CA LEU A 53 9.53 13.65 -16.47
C LEU A 53 10.10 15.08 -16.48
N SER A 54 9.41 16.00 -17.15
CA SER A 54 9.65 17.42 -16.89
C SER A 54 9.16 17.80 -15.48
N GLU A 55 9.65 18.92 -14.95
CA GLU A 55 9.19 19.44 -13.67
C GLU A 55 7.67 19.68 -13.65
N GLU A 56 7.13 20.27 -14.71
CA GLU A 56 5.68 20.50 -14.84
C GLU A 56 4.89 19.18 -14.83
N GLN A 57 5.36 18.15 -15.52
CA GLN A 57 4.71 16.84 -15.55
C GLN A 57 4.74 16.16 -14.18
N ARG A 58 5.89 16.19 -13.51
CA ARG A 58 6.05 15.68 -12.14
C ARG A 58 5.10 16.38 -11.18
N ASN A 59 5.08 17.72 -11.20
CA ASN A 59 4.28 18.51 -10.27
C ASN A 59 2.78 18.24 -10.47
N ARG A 60 2.30 18.13 -11.72
CA ARG A 60 0.89 17.76 -11.99
C ARG A 60 0.48 16.40 -11.40
N ILE A 61 1.36 15.41 -11.45
CA ILE A 61 1.10 14.07 -10.89
C ILE A 61 1.10 14.13 -9.36
N ILE A 62 2.04 14.86 -8.76
CA ILE A 62 2.09 15.08 -7.32
C ILE A 62 0.84 15.82 -6.84
N ASP A 63 0.44 16.89 -7.54
CA ASP A 63 -0.76 17.68 -7.24
C ASP A 63 -2.04 16.85 -7.25
N PHE A 64 -2.11 15.81 -8.09
CA PHE A 64 -3.25 14.89 -8.07
C PHE A 64 -3.41 14.20 -6.70
N PHE A 65 -2.30 13.77 -6.08
CA PHE A 65 -2.30 13.17 -4.75
C PHE A 65 -2.40 14.19 -3.61
N ASN A 66 -2.05 15.45 -3.87
CA ASN A 66 -2.29 16.55 -2.94
C ASN A 66 -3.79 16.91 -2.88
N ASN A 67 -4.49 16.77 -4.00
CA ASN A 67 -5.93 16.98 -4.09
C ASN A 67 -6.71 15.77 -3.55
N ARG A 68 -7.83 15.98 -2.84
CA ARG A 68 -8.69 14.87 -2.34
C ARG A 68 -9.37 14.03 -3.43
N SER A 69 -9.14 14.35 -4.72
CA SER A 69 -9.76 13.68 -5.88
C SER A 69 -9.40 12.19 -5.97
N TYR A 70 -8.24 11.76 -5.46
CA TYR A 70 -7.86 10.34 -5.47
C TYR A 70 -8.68 9.49 -4.49
N ARG A 71 -9.43 10.09 -3.55
CA ARG A 71 -10.15 9.32 -2.51
C ARG A 71 -11.18 8.36 -3.09
N ARG A 72 -11.83 8.70 -4.20
CA ARG A 72 -12.75 7.77 -4.90
C ARG A 72 -12.04 6.48 -5.30
N LEU A 73 -10.79 6.58 -5.77
CA LEU A 73 -10.00 5.42 -6.19
C LEU A 73 -9.74 4.42 -5.05
N LEU A 74 -9.70 4.91 -3.80
CA LEU A 74 -9.45 4.11 -2.61
C LEU A 74 -10.66 3.27 -2.17
N THR A 75 -11.85 3.60 -2.65
CA THR A 75 -13.11 2.89 -2.36
C THR A 75 -13.70 2.18 -3.58
N SER A 76 -12.98 2.20 -4.71
CA SER A 76 -13.38 1.54 -5.96
C SER A 76 -13.13 0.03 -5.93
N SER A 77 -13.18 -0.62 -7.09
CA SER A 77 -12.81 -2.04 -7.24
C SER A 77 -11.37 -2.32 -6.78
N SER A 78 -11.11 -3.56 -6.34
CA SER A 78 -9.78 -4.01 -5.91
C SER A 78 -8.68 -3.72 -6.94
N GLN A 79 -9.01 -3.83 -8.23
CA GLN A 79 -8.09 -3.49 -9.32
C GLN A 79 -7.67 -2.02 -9.29
N ILE A 80 -8.62 -1.09 -9.10
CA ILE A 80 -8.34 0.34 -9.02
C ILE A 80 -7.56 0.68 -7.75
N VAL A 81 -7.94 0.09 -6.61
CA VAL A 81 -7.21 0.28 -5.34
C VAL A 81 -5.77 -0.17 -5.50
N SER A 82 -5.54 -1.39 -6.00
CA SER A 82 -4.19 -1.93 -6.23
C SER A 82 -3.38 -1.05 -7.19
N ALA A 83 -3.97 -0.64 -8.32
CA ALA A 83 -3.28 0.21 -9.29
C ALA A 83 -2.94 1.61 -8.72
N THR A 84 -3.82 2.14 -7.86
CA THR A 84 -3.59 3.40 -7.15
C THR A 84 -2.43 3.28 -6.17
N MET A 85 -2.35 2.19 -5.39
CA MET A 85 -1.23 1.94 -4.49
C MET A 85 0.10 1.80 -5.25
N ILE A 86 0.09 1.12 -6.40
CA ILE A 86 1.26 0.97 -7.28
C ILE A 86 1.73 2.34 -7.82
N LEU A 87 0.80 3.17 -8.28
CA LEU A 87 1.12 4.52 -8.75
C LEU A 87 1.64 5.39 -7.60
N ALA A 88 0.99 5.37 -6.43
CA ALA A 88 1.43 6.08 -5.23
C ALA A 88 2.86 5.70 -4.83
N ASN A 89 3.17 4.41 -4.85
CA ASN A 89 4.52 3.92 -4.56
C ASN A 89 5.55 4.51 -5.54
N ARG A 90 5.19 4.59 -6.82
CA ARG A 90 6.06 5.17 -7.84
C ARG A 90 6.24 6.69 -7.65
N VAL A 91 5.17 7.39 -7.28
CA VAL A 91 5.21 8.83 -7.00
C VAL A 91 6.03 9.12 -5.75
N ALA A 92 5.97 8.27 -4.72
CA ALA A 92 6.78 8.42 -3.52
C ALA A 92 8.29 8.44 -3.83
N SER A 93 8.73 7.72 -4.87
CA SER A 93 10.12 7.72 -5.33
C SER A 93 10.50 8.93 -6.22
N LEU A 94 9.56 9.82 -6.56
CA LEU A 94 9.85 11.06 -7.29
C LEU A 94 10.31 12.16 -6.33
N LEU A 95 11.04 13.15 -6.85
CA LEU A 95 11.43 14.34 -6.09
C LEU A 95 10.18 15.02 -5.50
N ASN A 96 10.17 15.24 -4.19
CA ASN A 96 9.07 15.81 -3.39
C ASN A 96 7.77 14.97 -3.34
N GLY A 97 7.72 13.80 -3.98
CA GLY A 97 6.52 12.98 -4.01
C GLY A 97 6.21 12.28 -2.69
N TRP A 98 7.24 11.83 -1.98
CA TRP A 98 7.11 11.12 -0.71
C TRP A 98 6.28 11.90 0.35
N GLU A 99 6.49 13.21 0.45
CA GLU A 99 5.85 14.08 1.44
C GLU A 99 4.34 14.20 1.18
N VAL A 100 3.95 14.29 -0.09
CA VAL A 100 2.53 14.34 -0.49
C VAL A 100 1.84 13.00 -0.25
N ILE A 101 2.50 11.88 -0.58
CA ILE A 101 1.92 10.55 -0.32
C ILE A 101 1.77 10.31 1.19
N LEU A 102 2.76 10.70 1.99
CA LEU A 102 2.68 10.62 3.45
C LEU A 102 1.49 11.42 4.00
N ASN A 103 1.36 12.69 3.63
CA ASN A 103 0.28 13.53 4.16
C ASN A 103 -1.12 13.21 3.58
N SER A 104 -1.22 12.20 2.72
CA SER A 104 -2.47 11.76 2.11
C SER A 104 -3.19 10.68 2.96
N ALA A 105 -4.36 10.22 2.50
CA ALA A 105 -5.07 9.09 3.11
C ALA A 105 -4.47 7.72 2.71
N LEU A 106 -3.53 7.68 1.76
CA LEU A 106 -2.93 6.45 1.25
C LEU A 106 -2.23 5.59 2.31
N PRO A 107 -1.46 6.13 3.28
CA PRO A 107 -0.72 5.30 4.22
C PRO A 107 -1.67 4.56 5.16
N THR A 108 -2.69 5.27 5.67
CA THR A 108 -3.74 4.68 6.51
C THR A 108 -4.52 3.62 5.72
N THR A 109 -4.84 3.90 4.45
CA THR A 109 -5.59 2.97 3.59
C THR A 109 -4.75 1.73 3.24
N ALA A 110 -3.45 1.89 2.99
CA ALA A 110 -2.55 0.78 2.74
C ALA A 110 -2.41 -0.13 3.97
N LEU A 111 -2.29 0.44 5.18
CA LEU A 111 -2.35 -0.35 6.42
C LEU A 111 -3.68 -1.11 6.57
N ALA A 112 -4.79 -0.45 6.24
CA ALA A 112 -6.12 -1.08 6.23
C ALA A 112 -6.24 -2.19 5.17
N HIS A 113 -5.38 -2.24 4.17
CA HIS A 113 -5.42 -3.24 3.09
C HIS A 113 -4.35 -4.33 3.18
N LEU A 114 -3.47 -4.32 4.19
CA LEU A 114 -2.45 -5.37 4.37
C LEU A 114 -3.03 -6.78 4.48
N ASP A 115 -4.24 -6.91 5.01
CA ASP A 115 -4.95 -8.20 5.16
C ASP A 115 -6.01 -8.46 4.07
N SER A 116 -6.00 -7.67 2.99
CA SER A 116 -7.01 -7.76 1.93
C SER A 116 -7.12 -9.20 1.40
N VAL A 117 -8.36 -9.64 1.18
CA VAL A 117 -8.65 -10.93 0.51
C VAL A 117 -8.10 -10.92 -0.91
N ASP A 118 -8.09 -9.75 -1.55
CA ASP A 118 -7.42 -9.55 -2.84
C ASP A 118 -5.90 -9.46 -2.65
N ARG A 119 -5.20 -10.46 -3.19
CA ARG A 119 -3.74 -10.61 -3.08
C ARG A 119 -2.97 -9.44 -3.70
N ASN A 120 -3.50 -8.81 -4.76
CA ASN A 120 -2.84 -7.70 -5.44
C ASN A 120 -2.93 -6.44 -4.60
N VAL A 121 -4.11 -6.17 -4.04
CA VAL A 121 -4.33 -5.05 -3.11
C VAL A 121 -3.42 -5.16 -1.89
N GLY A 122 -3.37 -6.34 -1.25
CA GLY A 122 -2.51 -6.56 -0.08
C GLY A 122 -1.02 -6.39 -0.42
N ARG A 123 -0.57 -6.94 -1.56
CA ARG A 123 0.82 -6.81 -2.02
C ARG A 123 1.19 -5.36 -2.34
N ALA A 124 0.36 -4.64 -3.09
CA ALA A 124 0.61 -3.26 -3.47
C ALA A 124 0.65 -2.35 -2.23
N SER A 125 -0.24 -2.58 -1.27
CA SER A 125 -0.27 -1.86 0.00
C SER A 125 0.98 -2.12 0.83
N ALA A 126 1.43 -3.37 0.94
CA ALA A 126 2.66 -3.72 1.65
C ALA A 126 3.90 -3.07 1.03
N LEU A 127 3.99 -3.03 -0.31
CA LEU A 127 5.08 -2.36 -1.02
C LEU A 127 5.09 -0.86 -0.76
N LEU A 128 3.92 -0.21 -0.78
CA LEU A 128 3.80 1.21 -0.47
C LEU A 128 4.25 1.50 0.96
N ILE A 129 3.77 0.76 1.97
CA ILE A 129 4.19 0.96 3.35
C ILE A 129 5.71 0.76 3.49
N LEU A 130 6.26 -0.31 2.90
CA LEU A 130 7.71 -0.57 2.94
C LEU A 130 8.51 0.59 2.37
N GLU A 131 8.09 1.13 1.21
CA GLU A 131 8.76 2.29 0.62
C GLU A 131 8.69 3.51 1.54
N MET A 132 7.54 3.72 2.19
CA MET A 132 7.34 4.85 3.08
C MET A 132 8.11 4.71 4.40
N THR A 133 8.39 3.49 4.88
CA THR A 133 9.25 3.31 6.07
C THR A 133 10.69 3.78 5.86
N LYS A 134 11.15 3.88 4.60
CA LYS A 134 12.46 4.47 4.29
C LYS A 134 12.50 5.98 4.58
N ALA A 135 11.34 6.64 4.56
CA ALA A 135 11.21 7.99 5.08
C ALA A 135 10.90 7.87 6.57
N ASN A 136 11.82 8.32 7.43
CA ASN A 136 11.66 8.34 8.90
C ASN A 136 10.42 9.12 9.39
N VAL A 137 9.65 9.72 8.48
CA VAL A 137 8.49 10.60 8.69
C VAL A 137 7.16 9.82 8.69
N LEU A 138 7.11 8.57 8.21
CA LEU A 138 5.87 7.75 8.22
C LEU A 138 5.22 7.66 9.60
N PHE A 139 6.04 7.55 10.62
CA PHE A 139 5.61 7.37 12.01
C PHE A 139 5.25 8.68 12.72
N ALA A 140 5.59 9.83 12.13
CA ALA A 140 5.07 11.13 12.57
C ALA A 140 3.66 11.38 12.02
N VAL A 141 3.35 10.78 10.86
CA VAL A 141 2.06 10.92 10.17
C VAL A 141 1.04 9.88 10.64
N LEU A 142 1.50 8.67 10.95
CA LEU A 142 0.66 7.59 11.43
C LEU A 142 0.82 7.45 12.94
N ASP A 143 -0.30 7.49 13.66
CA ASP A 143 -0.35 7.12 15.07
C ASP A 143 0.05 5.64 15.21
N ILE A 144 1.28 5.42 15.66
CA ILE A 144 1.90 4.08 15.75
C ILE A 144 1.07 3.19 16.67
N ASP A 145 0.69 3.74 17.82
CA ASP A 145 0.04 3.00 18.89
C ASP A 145 -1.39 2.60 18.51
N ASN A 146 -2.13 3.50 17.83
CA ASN A 146 -3.51 3.23 17.46
C ASN A 146 -3.69 2.57 16.08
N ALA A 147 -2.92 2.95 15.07
CA ALA A 147 -3.12 2.49 13.70
C ALA A 147 -2.26 1.27 13.35
N VAL A 148 -0.97 1.29 13.71
CA VAL A 148 -0.02 0.24 13.29
C VAL A 148 -0.13 -0.98 14.20
N VAL A 149 -0.04 -0.78 15.52
CA VAL A 149 -0.04 -1.88 16.50
C VAL A 149 -1.36 -2.66 16.48
N ASN A 150 -2.51 -1.97 16.52
CA ASN A 150 -3.82 -2.64 16.47
C ASN A 150 -4.01 -3.46 15.19
N ARG A 151 -3.47 -2.97 14.07
CA ARG A 151 -3.60 -3.66 12.78
C ARG A 151 -2.74 -4.91 12.71
N VAL A 152 -1.51 -4.84 13.20
CA VAL A 152 -0.63 -6.00 13.37
C VAL A 152 -1.29 -7.04 14.28
N ILE A 153 -1.87 -6.62 15.41
CA ILE A 153 -2.62 -7.49 16.32
C ILE A 153 -3.84 -8.14 15.62
N SER A 154 -4.59 -7.39 14.82
CA SER A 154 -5.74 -7.91 14.06
C SER A 154 -5.34 -8.98 13.04
N LEU A 155 -4.26 -8.74 12.29
CA LEU A 155 -3.67 -9.70 11.35
C LEU A 155 -3.33 -11.02 12.05
N ILE A 156 -2.76 -10.93 13.26
CA ILE A 156 -2.40 -12.07 14.09
C ILE A 156 -3.65 -12.81 14.61
N LYS A 157 -4.66 -12.09 15.12
CA LYS A 157 -5.88 -12.71 15.68
C LYS A 157 -6.68 -13.50 14.65
N ARG A 158 -6.74 -13.03 13.39
CA ARG A 158 -7.40 -13.75 12.30
C ARG A 158 -6.68 -15.05 11.91
N LYS A 159 -5.35 -15.10 12.00
CA LYS A 159 -4.56 -16.32 11.78
C LYS A 159 -4.98 -17.47 12.71
N LYS A 160 -5.35 -17.17 13.96
CA LYS A 160 -5.84 -18.16 14.93
C LYS A 160 -7.18 -18.81 14.54
N LYS A 161 -7.90 -18.23 13.56
CA LYS A 161 -9.24 -18.68 13.13
C LYS A 161 -9.22 -19.39 11.77
N CYS A 162 -8.11 -19.33 11.02
CA CYS A 162 -7.95 -19.90 9.68
C CYS A 162 -6.97 -21.09 9.66
N GLU A 163 -6.85 -21.85 10.76
CA GLU A 163 -6.10 -23.12 10.80
C GLU A 163 -6.82 -24.26 10.05
N GLU A 164 -7.87 -23.95 9.29
CA GLU A 164 -8.59 -24.89 8.43
C GLU A 164 -8.57 -24.35 6.98
N GLU A 165 -7.85 -25.07 6.11
CA GLU A 165 -7.89 -25.02 4.63
C GLU A 165 -7.15 -23.88 3.88
N GLU A 166 -5.85 -24.08 3.60
CA GLU A 166 -5.20 -24.08 2.26
C GLU A 166 -3.66 -24.06 2.41
N THR A 167 -2.94 -24.59 1.40
CA THR A 167 -1.49 -24.87 1.38
C THR A 167 -0.60 -23.78 2.01
N GLU A 168 -0.23 -24.04 3.26
CA GLU A 168 0.22 -23.07 4.25
C GLU A 168 1.60 -22.45 3.96
N GLU A 169 2.59 -23.23 3.54
CA GLU A 169 4.01 -22.85 3.68
C GLU A 169 4.45 -21.58 2.93
N GLN A 170 4.05 -21.39 1.67
CA GLN A 170 4.54 -20.27 0.86
C GLN A 170 3.89 -18.93 1.23
N ARG A 171 2.62 -18.95 1.64
CA ARG A 171 1.89 -17.76 2.12
C ARG A 171 2.37 -17.37 3.53
N TYR A 172 2.77 -18.37 4.32
CA TYR A 172 3.26 -18.26 5.69
C TYR A 172 4.67 -17.67 5.77
N VAL A 173 5.62 -18.14 4.95
CA VAL A 173 7.01 -17.64 4.93
C VAL A 173 7.06 -16.16 4.53
N ARG A 174 6.22 -15.71 3.58
CA ARG A 174 6.23 -14.31 3.12
C ARG A 174 5.68 -13.33 4.16
N LEU A 175 4.56 -13.66 4.80
CA LEU A 175 3.95 -12.82 5.84
C LEU A 175 4.78 -12.84 7.13
N ALA A 176 5.40 -13.97 7.47
CA ALA A 176 6.35 -14.06 8.56
C ALA A 176 7.59 -13.21 8.29
N SER A 177 8.17 -13.27 7.09
CA SER A 177 9.31 -12.45 6.68
C SER A 177 8.99 -10.95 6.69
N GLN A 178 7.81 -10.54 6.23
CA GLN A 178 7.36 -9.14 6.32
C GLN A 178 7.14 -8.71 7.77
N SER A 179 6.47 -9.52 8.58
CA SER A 179 6.27 -9.23 10.01
C SER A 179 7.59 -9.18 10.77
N LEU A 180 8.56 -10.03 10.41
CA LEU A 180 9.91 -10.06 10.97
C LEU A 180 10.75 -8.86 10.54
N GLN A 181 10.61 -8.36 9.31
CA GLN A 181 11.25 -7.12 8.88
C GLN A 181 10.70 -5.90 9.62
N TYR A 182 9.37 -5.84 9.83
CA TYR A 182 8.75 -4.83 10.69
C TYR A 182 9.25 -4.96 12.13
N LEU A 183 9.30 -6.16 12.69
CA LEU A 183 9.76 -6.42 14.05
C LEU A 183 11.25 -6.11 14.25
N HIS A 184 12.12 -6.50 13.32
CA HIS A 184 13.56 -6.21 13.36
C HIS A 184 13.80 -4.70 13.40
N TRP A 185 13.06 -3.93 12.60
CA TRP A 185 13.15 -2.47 12.61
C TRP A 185 12.52 -1.83 13.85
N PHE A 186 11.38 -2.34 14.34
CA PHE A 186 10.77 -1.92 15.62
C PHE A 186 11.74 -2.09 16.80
N CYS A 187 12.48 -3.20 16.85
CA CYS A 187 13.48 -3.46 17.90
C CYS A 187 14.73 -2.55 17.82
N THR A 188 14.97 -1.89 16.67
CA THR A 188 16.07 -0.93 16.51
C THR A 188 15.73 0.50 16.93
N GLN A 189 14.47 0.76 17.32
CA GLN A 189 14.01 2.08 17.77
C GLN A 189 13.88 2.17 19.29
N SER A 190 13.93 3.39 19.82
CA SER A 190 13.78 3.76 21.23
C SER A 190 12.36 3.51 21.74
N LEU A 191 11.96 2.24 21.85
CA LEU A 191 10.64 1.86 22.36
C LEU A 191 10.53 2.13 23.85
N SER A 192 9.34 2.56 24.29
CA SER A 192 9.01 2.59 25.71
C SER A 192 9.05 1.17 26.29
N GLU A 193 9.27 1.06 27.60
CA GLU A 193 9.41 -0.22 28.30
C GLU A 193 8.13 -1.07 28.21
N GLU A 194 6.96 -0.42 28.24
CA GLU A 194 5.67 -1.08 28.05
C GLU A 194 5.49 -1.66 26.64
N GLN A 195 5.93 -0.94 25.61
CA GLN A 195 5.90 -1.40 24.22
C GLN A 195 6.87 -2.56 24.01
N ARG A 196 8.07 -2.51 24.61
CA ARG A 196 9.02 -3.64 24.60
C ARG A 196 8.43 -4.87 25.26
N ASN A 197 7.78 -4.72 26.42
CA ASN A 197 7.22 -5.87 27.15
C ASN A 197 6.07 -6.54 26.38
N ARG A 198 5.20 -5.78 25.72
CA ARG A 198 4.13 -6.35 24.87
C ARG A 198 4.69 -7.10 23.65
N ILE A 199 5.79 -6.61 23.08
CA ILE A 199 6.50 -7.26 21.97
C ILE A 199 7.25 -8.51 22.45
N ILE A 200 7.87 -8.47 23.64
CA ILE A 200 8.57 -9.60 24.27
C ILE A 200 7.59 -10.72 24.64
N ASP A 201 6.44 -10.39 25.23
CA ASP A 201 5.37 -11.35 25.51
C ASP A 201 4.85 -12.02 24.23
N PHE A 202 4.83 -11.27 23.12
CA PHE A 202 4.57 -11.80 21.79
C PHE A 202 5.63 -12.81 21.32
N PHE A 203 6.93 -12.54 21.51
CA PHE A 203 8.02 -13.48 21.16
C PHE A 203 8.09 -14.71 22.08
N ASN A 204 7.61 -14.58 23.31
CA ASN A 204 7.50 -15.70 24.25
C ASN A 204 6.28 -16.58 24.00
N ASN A 205 5.40 -16.19 23.07
CA ASN A 205 4.27 -17.00 22.66
C ASN A 205 4.75 -18.28 21.96
N ARG A 206 4.30 -19.43 22.47
CA ARG A 206 4.70 -20.78 22.06
C ARG A 206 4.48 -21.03 20.56
N SER A 207 3.47 -20.40 19.95
CA SER A 207 3.17 -20.49 18.53
C SER A 207 4.19 -19.75 17.65
N TYR A 208 4.78 -18.66 18.16
CA TYR A 208 5.82 -17.89 17.47
C TYR A 208 7.21 -18.55 17.60
N ARG A 209 7.50 -19.20 18.73
CA ARG A 209 8.75 -19.98 18.88
C ARG A 209 8.83 -21.18 17.95
N ARG A 210 7.72 -21.89 17.73
CA ARG A 210 7.64 -22.97 16.71
C ARG A 210 7.91 -22.44 15.29
N LEU A 211 7.45 -21.22 15.01
CA LEU A 211 7.60 -20.43 13.78
C LEU A 211 9.07 -20.11 13.42
N LEU A 212 9.91 -19.85 14.43
CA LEU A 212 11.36 -19.59 14.26
C LEU A 212 12.15 -20.88 14.02
N THR A 213 11.67 -22.01 14.53
CA THR A 213 12.34 -23.32 14.41
C THR A 213 12.00 -24.09 13.15
N SER A 214 10.91 -23.74 12.45
CA SER A 214 10.39 -24.50 11.30
C SER A 214 10.78 -23.96 9.92
N SER A 215 11.53 -22.84 9.84
CA SER A 215 11.98 -22.28 8.56
C SER A 215 13.44 -21.86 8.60
N SER A 216 14.30 -22.60 7.88
CA SER A 216 15.73 -22.32 7.73
C SER A 216 16.02 -20.94 7.11
N GLN A 217 15.07 -20.36 6.36
CA GLN A 217 15.17 -19.03 5.77
C GLN A 217 14.95 -17.88 6.77
N VAL A 218 14.30 -18.13 7.91
CA VAL A 218 14.09 -17.10 8.94
C VAL A 218 15.35 -16.93 9.80
N ILE A 219 16.10 -18.01 10.01
CA ILE A 219 17.34 -18.00 10.79
C ILE A 219 18.45 -17.19 10.09
N SER A 220 18.45 -17.10 8.75
CA SER A 220 19.44 -16.29 8.02
C SER A 220 19.19 -14.78 8.07
N TYR A 221 17.99 -14.34 8.46
CA TYR A 221 17.66 -12.92 8.67
C TYR A 221 17.95 -12.44 10.10
N LEU A 222 18.25 -13.36 11.02
CA LEU A 222 18.50 -13.09 12.45
C LEU A 222 19.97 -13.27 12.86
N LYS A 223 20.86 -13.61 11.92
CA LYS A 223 22.31 -13.57 12.08
C LYS A 223 22.86 -12.37 11.34
#